data_AF-A0A1F8N6U6-F1
#
_entry.id   AF-A0A1F8N6U6-F1
#
_cell.length_a   1.000
_cell.length_b   1.000
_cell.length_c   1.000
_cell.angle_alpha   90.00
_cell.angle_beta   90.00
_cell.angle_gamma   90.00
#
_symmetry.space_group_name_H-M   'P 1'
#
loop_
_entity.id
_entity.type
_entity.pdbx_description
1 polymer ?
#
loop_
_entity_poly.entity_id
_entity_poly.type
_entity_poly.pdbx_seq_one_letter_code
_entity_poly.pdbx_strand_id
1 'polypeptide(L)' 'MDPRGKMAGRGAYLCGDARCWVTALEDRSLERALKAMPSEEERAALCAYAAVLKGGDVKDTHVD' A
#
# COMPACT_ATOMS: atom_id res chain seq x y z
N MET A 1 4.78 -0.94 8.04
CA MET A 1 5.42 -1.44 6.81
C MET A 1 6.25 -2.66 7.16
N ASP A 2 5.94 -3.84 6.61
CA ASP A 2 6.71 -5.07 6.87
C ASP A 2 7.55 -5.47 5.65
N PRO A 3 8.78 -4.97 5.51
CA PRO A 3 9.65 -5.32 4.39
C PRO A 3 10.09 -6.79 4.40
N ARG A 4 9.81 -7.56 5.47
CA ARG A 4 10.21 -8.98 5.58
C ARG A 4 9.06 -9.96 5.35
N GLY A 5 7.82 -9.48 5.23
CA GLY A 5 6.63 -10.33 5.02
C GLY A 5 6.41 -11.40 6.10
N LYS A 6 6.89 -11.15 7.33
CA LYS A 6 6.85 -12.09 8.47
C LYS A 6 5.98 -11.60 9.63
N MET A 7 5.24 -10.52 9.47
CA MET A 7 4.19 -10.14 10.42
C MET A 7 3.01 -11.10 10.29
N ALA A 8 2.65 -11.73 11.42
CA ALA A 8 1.42 -12.51 11.51
C ALA A 8 0.21 -11.56 11.36
N GLY A 9 -0.55 -11.73 10.27
CA GLY A 9 -1.72 -10.89 9.98
C GLY A 9 -2.13 -10.93 8.51
N ARG A 10 -3.16 -10.14 8.16
CA ARG A 10 -3.54 -9.89 6.76
C ARG A 10 -2.63 -8.78 6.23
N GLY A 11 -1.87 -9.09 5.19
CA GLY A 11 -1.04 -8.12 4.48
C GLY A 11 -1.60 -7.86 3.09
N ALA A 12 -1.37 -6.66 2.57
CA ALA A 12 -1.54 -6.36 1.15
C ALA A 12 -0.18 -5.98 0.56
N TYR A 13 0.07 -6.46 -0.64
CA TYR A 13 1.26 -6.13 -1.39
C TYR A 13 0.93 -4.97 -2.32
N LEU A 14 1.67 -3.88 -2.18
CA LEU A 14 1.62 -2.73 -3.08
C LEU A 14 2.89 -2.67 -3.91
N CYS A 15 2.76 -2.13 -5.12
CA CYS A 15 3.92 -1.91 -5.96
C CYS A 15 4.87 -0.86 -5.34
N GLY A 16 6.15 -0.91 -5.68
CA GLY A 16 7.18 0.01 -5.17
C GLY A 16 7.08 1.44 -5.71
N ASP A 17 6.01 1.78 -6.43
CA ASP A 17 5.76 3.11 -7.02
C ASP A 17 4.81 3.92 -6.14
N ALA A 18 5.18 5.16 -5.84
CA ALA A 18 4.35 6.13 -5.12
C ALA A 18 2.90 6.21 -5.64
N ARG A 19 2.67 6.05 -6.95
CA ARG A 19 1.32 6.09 -7.54
C ARG A 19 0.41 4.95 -7.06
N CYS A 20 0.95 3.74 -6.88
CA CYS A 20 0.19 2.62 -6.33
C CYS A 20 -0.26 2.92 -4.89
N TRP A 21 0.61 3.54 -4.11
CA TRP A 21 0.30 3.92 -2.73
C TRP A 21 -0.78 4.99 -2.67
N VAL A 22 -0.66 6.06 -3.46
CA VAL A 22 -1.67 7.14 -3.51
C VAL A 22 -3.02 6.58 -3.94
N THR A 23 -3.06 5.84 -5.05
CA THR A 23 -4.30 5.24 -5.57
C THR A 23 -4.93 4.27 -4.56
N ALA A 24 -4.13 3.43 -3.91
CA ALA A 24 -4.64 2.46 -2.93
C ALA A 24 -5.15 3.12 -1.63
N LEU A 25 -4.60 4.29 -1.28
CA LEU A 25 -5.05 5.11 -0.14
C LEU A 25 -6.31 5.92 -0.49
N GLU A 26 -6.45 6.39 -1.73
CA GLU A 26 -7.61 7.12 -2.24
C GLU A 26 -8.82 6.20 -2.47
N ASP A 27 -8.63 5.08 -3.17
CA ASP A 27 -9.70 4.12 -3.50
C ASP A 27 -10.04 3.15 -2.35
N ARG A 28 -9.39 3.34 -1.19
CA ARG A 28 -9.53 2.46 -0.02
C ARG A 28 -9.25 0.98 -0.34
N SER A 29 -8.49 0.72 -1.39
CA SER A 29 -8.13 -0.64 -1.83
C SER A 29 -7.31 -1.35 -0.74
N LEU A 30 -6.45 -0.60 -0.04
CA LEU A 30 -5.73 -1.07 1.16
C LEU A 30 -6.69 -1.54 2.27
N GLU A 31 -7.76 -0.78 2.53
CA GLU A 31 -8.73 -1.11 3.57
C GLU A 31 -9.47 -2.41 3.25
N ARG A 32 -9.83 -2.60 1.97
CA ARG A 32 -10.49 -3.84 1.50
C ARG A 32 -9.55 -5.03 1.53
N ALA A 33 -8.29 -4.85 1.12
CA ALA A 33 -7.29 -5.92 1.07
C ALA A 33 -6.85 -6.36 2.47
N LEU A 34 -6.59 -5.42 3.39
CA LEU A 34 -6.29 -5.74 4.80
C LEU A 34 -7.55 -6.11 5.58
N LYS A 35 -8.75 -5.76 5.08
CA LYS A 35 -10.03 -5.81 5.81
C LYS A 35 -9.91 -5.12 7.18
N ALA A 36 -9.14 -4.03 7.20
CA ALA A 36 -8.82 -3.25 8.38
C ALA A 36 -8.77 -1.78 7.97
N MET A 37 -9.25 -0.91 8.84
CA MET A 37 -9.24 0.52 8.62
C MET A 37 -7.98 1.07 9.28
N PRO A 38 -6.97 1.53 8.50
CA PRO A 38 -5.79 2.15 9.08
C PRO A 38 -6.20 3.46 9.76
N SER A 39 -5.67 3.69 10.95
CA SER A 39 -5.79 4.95 11.66
C SER A 39 -5.19 6.10 10.87
N GLU A 40 -5.53 7.34 11.23
CA GLU A 40 -5.02 8.53 10.55
C GLU A 40 -3.49 8.63 10.62
N GLU A 41 -2.90 8.22 11.74
CA GLU A 41 -1.44 8.13 11.93
C GLU A 41 -0.81 7.10 10.98
N GLU A 42 -1.44 5.94 10.82
CA GLU A 42 -0.97 4.92 9.87
C GLU A 42 -1.09 5.46 8.44
N ARG A 43 -2.21 6.07 8.05
CA ARG A 43 -2.37 6.67 6.71
C ARG A 43 -1.31 7.73 6.44
N ALA A 44 -1.01 8.59 7.41
CA ALA A 44 0.05 9.60 7.30
C ALA A 44 1.43 8.95 7.11
N ALA A 45 1.74 7.88 7.86
CA ALA A 45 2.99 7.14 7.71
C ALA A 45 3.11 6.45 6.33
N LEU A 46 2.02 5.88 5.81
CA LEU A 46 1.98 5.28 4.47
C LEU A 46 2.16 6.35 3.38
N CYS A 47 1.54 7.53 3.52
CA CYS A 47 1.75 8.68 2.62
C CYS A 47 3.19 9.18 2.64
N ALA A 48 3.78 9.34 3.83
CA ALA A 48 5.18 9.77 3.96
C ALA A 48 6.14 8.76 3.34
N TYR A 49 5.85 7.46 3.48
CA TYR A 49 6.61 6.41 2.81
C TYR A 49 6.44 6.44 1.29
N ALA A 50 5.22 6.64 0.79
CA ALA A 50 4.96 6.79 -0.64
C ALA A 50 5.75 7.96 -1.24
N ALA A 51 5.89 9.06 -0.51
CA ALA A 51 6.65 10.23 -0.95
C ALA A 51 8.15 9.97 -1.10
N VAL A 52 8.72 8.99 -0.39
CA VAL A 52 10.14 8.63 -0.51
C VAL A 52 10.41 7.53 -1.54
N LEU A 53 9.37 6.87 -2.05
CA LEU A 53 9.50 5.89 -3.13
C LEU A 53 9.77 6.61 -4.46
N LYS A 54 10.96 6.39 -5.02
CA LYS A 54 11.26 6.81 -6.40
C LYS A 54 10.53 5.87 -7.35
N GLY A 55 9.60 6.41 -8.13
CA GLY A 55 8.76 5.65 -9.07
C GLY A 55 9.57 4.64 -9.89
N GLY A 56 9.18 3.37 -9.81
CA GLY A 56 9.87 2.27 -10.45
C GLY A 56 8.92 1.10 -10.72
N ASP A 57 8.46 1.07 -11.97
CA ASP A 57 7.91 -0.03 -12.77
C ASP A 57 6.63 -0.76 -12.35
N VAL A 58 5.56 -0.31 -13.03
CA VAL A 58 4.27 -0.95 -13.32
C VAL A 58 4.40 -2.45 -13.60
N LYS A 59 3.59 -3.24 -12.88
CA LYS A 59 2.77 -4.32 -13.45
C LYS A 59 1.47 -4.41 -12.65
N ASP A 60 0.51 -3.55 -13.00
CA ASP A 60 -0.89 -3.88 -12.81
C ASP A 60 -1.22 -4.96 -13.84
N THR A 61 -1.29 -6.21 -13.40
CA THR A 61 -2.02 -7.24 -14.12
C THR A 61 -3.17 -7.64 -13.23
N HIS A 62 -4.21 -6.81 -13.21
CA HIS A 62 -5.57 -7.33 -13.09
C HIS A 62 -5.85 -8.17 -14.34
N VAL A 63 -5.87 -9.49 -14.20
CA VAL A 63 -6.44 -10.40 -15.19
C VAL A 63 -7.74 -10.92 -14.57
N ASP A 64 -8.84 -10.57 -15.25
CA ASP A 64 -10.20 -11.12 -15.08
C ASP A 64 -10.23 -12.65 -14.94
#